data_AF-A0A9W8E2K2-F1
#
_entry.id   AF-A0A9W8E2K2-F1
#
_cell.length_a   1.000
_cell.length_b   1.000
_cell.length_c   1.000
_cell.angle_alpha   90.00
_cell.angle_beta   90.00
_cell.angle_gamma   90.00
#
_symmetry.space_group_name_H-M   'P 1'
#
loop_
_entity.id
_entity.type
_entity.pdbx_description
1 polymer ?
#
loop_
_entity_poly.entity_id
_entity_poly.type
_entity_poly.pdbx_seq_one_letter_code
_entity_poly.pdbx_strand_id
1 'polypeptide(L)'
;MDNVQSPPSASCNEETTQSELEQLLQWTKQLLLTPEFILDWLQRVDSCVPLLEPAASDENYKLALGLYQRLQQLGEVPLPTDIMEQAVAVGLAFLRQAGLPAITPLLTWVVTQSSKTEQGIRTVTPVLIGLDNAHPSPSVAGLTPQMYLEYHYYAGVVYVAHQDYTLAHACFMQCLSLPTNRVAMLQKLAYGKMCCLNLVVHQKPFTLPRFFDSEILALPSVVPAAYLELGTQFELGQPRDLEKFITHHKSVFQQAGDYDLAKTVFVALRRHLLSKLLRFCTTIPLAKLADVLGYDLLEAMVIPEDLRNLLEKVMEAENAQFRVENHPELGLVVYFEHLRRSKDTGDDSMPALINSLAAGPHVLAQLNTAERLLPVPSTGINN
;
A
#
# COMPACT_ATOMS: atom_id res chain seq x y z
N MET A 1 -11.82 -57.27 15.12
CA MET A 1 -12.58 -56.53 16.14
C MET A 1 -11.69 -55.34 16.43
N ASP A 2 -11.84 -54.24 15.70
CA ASP A 2 -12.97 -53.32 15.85
C ASP A 2 -13.56 -52.79 14.54
N ASN A 3 -14.82 -52.41 14.67
CA ASN A 3 -15.81 -52.12 13.63
C ASN A 3 -15.74 -50.63 13.24
N VAL A 4 -15.11 -50.32 12.10
CA VAL A 4 -15.19 -48.97 11.51
C VAL A 4 -16.43 -48.93 10.62
N GLN A 5 -17.52 -48.36 11.15
CA GLN A 5 -18.74 -48.13 10.39
C GLN A 5 -18.52 -47.03 9.34
N SER A 6 -18.95 -47.31 8.11
CA SER A 6 -19.01 -46.36 6.99
C SER A 6 -20.16 -45.34 7.21
N PRO A 7 -20.04 -44.09 6.74
CA PRO A 7 -21.10 -43.09 6.93
C PRO A 7 -22.30 -43.31 5.99
N PRO A 8 -23.51 -42.88 6.37
CA PRO A 8 -24.73 -43.05 5.59
C PRO A 8 -24.79 -42.09 4.39
N SER A 9 -25.37 -42.56 3.28
CA SER A 9 -25.66 -41.78 2.07
C SER A 9 -26.81 -40.79 2.30
N ALA A 10 -26.62 -39.54 1.88
CA ALA A 10 -27.52 -38.41 2.12
C ALA A 10 -28.80 -38.43 1.25
N SER A 11 -29.94 -38.16 1.89
CA SER A 11 -31.16 -37.63 1.26
C SER A 11 -31.63 -36.41 2.06
N CYS A 12 -31.67 -35.25 1.43
CA CYS A 12 -31.89 -33.94 2.05
C CYS A 12 -33.32 -33.74 2.60
N ASN A 13 -33.43 -33.42 3.90
CA ASN A 13 -34.58 -32.74 4.53
C ASN A 13 -34.05 -31.56 5.38
N GLU A 14 -34.79 -30.46 5.52
CA GLU A 14 -34.31 -29.20 6.15
C GLU A 14 -33.99 -29.33 7.67
N GLU A 15 -34.66 -30.21 8.41
CA GLU A 15 -34.36 -30.47 9.85
C GLU A 15 -33.00 -31.16 10.07
N THR A 16 -32.43 -31.76 9.02
CA THR A 16 -31.09 -32.38 9.08
C THR A 16 -29.98 -31.34 9.18
N THR A 17 -30.21 -30.10 8.71
CA THR A 17 -29.16 -29.08 8.62
C THR A 17 -28.69 -28.54 9.97
N GLN A 18 -29.60 -28.32 10.94
CA GLN A 18 -29.23 -27.90 12.30
C GLN A 18 -28.54 -29.02 13.09
N SER A 19 -29.01 -30.26 12.94
CA SER A 19 -28.39 -31.42 13.59
C SER A 19 -27.00 -31.70 13.02
N GLU A 20 -26.80 -31.56 11.71
CA GLU A 20 -25.49 -31.69 11.06
C GLU A 20 -24.52 -30.58 11.48
N LEU A 21 -25.02 -29.36 11.67
CA LEU A 21 -24.21 -28.23 12.16
C LEU A 21 -23.80 -28.43 13.62
N GLU A 22 -24.73 -28.84 14.50
CA GLU A 22 -24.42 -29.19 15.89
C GLU A 22 -23.49 -30.40 15.99
N GLN A 23 -23.68 -31.42 15.15
CA GLN A 23 -22.79 -32.57 15.07
C GLN A 23 -21.40 -32.14 14.59
N LEU A 24 -21.28 -31.31 13.54
CA LEU A 24 -19.99 -30.74 13.12
C LEU A 24 -19.33 -29.92 14.24
N LEU A 25 -20.10 -29.18 15.03
CA LEU A 25 -19.60 -28.39 16.17
C LEU A 25 -19.15 -29.27 17.36
N GLN A 26 -19.81 -30.40 17.57
CA GLN A 26 -19.48 -31.37 18.60
C GLN A 26 -18.32 -32.29 18.18
N TRP A 27 -18.22 -32.58 16.88
CA TRP A 27 -17.18 -33.42 16.27
C TRP A 27 -15.87 -32.65 16.10
N THR A 28 -15.94 -31.38 15.67
CA THR A 28 -14.77 -30.49 15.65
C THR A 28 -14.16 -30.40 17.03
N LYS A 29 -14.94 -30.26 18.13
CA LYS A 29 -14.45 -30.21 19.53
C LYS A 29 -13.55 -31.39 19.96
N GLN A 30 -13.55 -32.54 19.28
CA GLN A 30 -12.90 -33.76 19.77
C GLN A 30 -11.61 -34.21 19.05
N LEU A 31 -11.14 -33.55 17.98
CA LEU A 31 -10.07 -34.13 17.13
C LEU A 31 -8.73 -33.37 17.10
N LEU A 32 -7.63 -34.16 17.18
CA LEU A 32 -6.24 -33.82 16.88
C LEU A 32 -6.02 -33.87 15.35
N LEU A 33 -5.44 -32.82 14.78
CA LEU A 33 -5.47 -32.53 13.34
C LEU A 33 -4.34 -33.18 12.53
N THR A 34 -4.71 -33.96 11.51
CA THR A 34 -3.85 -34.33 10.37
C THR A 34 -4.21 -33.46 9.13
N PRO A 35 -3.28 -33.21 8.18
CA PRO A 35 -3.54 -32.38 7.00
C PRO A 35 -4.72 -32.86 6.13
N GLU A 36 -4.90 -34.18 6.05
CA GLU A 36 -6.01 -34.82 5.31
C GLU A 36 -7.37 -34.47 5.91
N PHE A 37 -7.43 -34.26 7.22
CA PHE A 37 -8.66 -33.88 7.92
C PHE A 37 -9.07 -32.43 7.65
N ILE A 38 -8.11 -31.52 7.51
CA ILE A 38 -8.38 -30.12 7.17
C ILE A 38 -8.98 -30.04 5.75
N LEU A 39 -8.48 -30.86 4.82
CA LEU A 39 -9.01 -30.99 3.47
C LEU A 39 -10.44 -31.55 3.43
N ASP A 40 -10.73 -32.64 4.17
CA ASP A 40 -12.10 -33.20 4.26
C ASP A 40 -13.07 -32.20 4.91
N TRP A 41 -12.62 -31.47 5.94
CA TRP A 41 -13.43 -30.44 6.57
C TRP A 41 -13.71 -29.26 5.63
N LEU A 42 -12.70 -28.76 4.90
CA LEU A 42 -12.87 -27.68 3.92
C LEU A 42 -13.83 -28.10 2.79
N GLN A 43 -13.74 -29.33 2.29
CA GLN A 43 -14.65 -29.87 1.28
C GLN A 43 -16.10 -29.96 1.77
N ARG A 44 -16.31 -30.32 3.05
CA ARG A 44 -17.65 -30.36 3.65
C ARG A 44 -18.21 -28.97 3.92
N VAL A 45 -17.37 -28.02 4.34
CA VAL A 45 -17.80 -26.63 4.54
C VAL A 45 -18.21 -26.01 3.21
N ASP A 46 -17.46 -26.24 2.13
CA ASP A 46 -17.79 -25.77 0.78
C ASP A 46 -19.15 -26.31 0.29
N SER A 47 -19.51 -27.54 0.70
CA SER A 47 -20.84 -28.11 0.45
C SER A 47 -21.97 -27.50 1.31
N CYS A 48 -21.63 -26.86 2.43
CA CYS A 48 -22.58 -26.22 3.35
C CYS A 48 -22.72 -24.70 3.14
N VAL A 49 -21.80 -24.06 2.39
CA VAL A 49 -21.83 -22.65 1.98
C VAL A 49 -23.15 -22.20 1.32
N PRO A 50 -23.85 -23.01 0.50
CA PRO A 50 -25.15 -22.59 -0.05
C PRO A 50 -26.33 -22.67 0.95
N LEU A 51 -26.14 -23.24 2.15
CA LEU A 51 -27.19 -23.45 3.16
C LEU A 51 -27.22 -22.39 4.27
N LEU A 52 -26.26 -21.46 4.28
CA LEU A 52 -26.17 -20.39 5.27
C LEU A 52 -27.00 -19.17 4.85
N GLU A 53 -28.16 -18.97 5.46
CA GLU A 53 -29.00 -17.78 5.26
C GLU A 53 -28.29 -16.47 5.71
N PRO A 54 -28.58 -15.32 5.07
CA PRO A 54 -27.83 -14.07 5.21
C PRO A 54 -28.14 -13.26 6.49
N ALA A 55 -28.55 -13.89 7.58
CA ALA A 55 -28.75 -13.21 8.85
C ALA A 55 -27.47 -13.29 9.69
N ALA A 56 -26.92 -12.14 10.07
CA ALA A 56 -25.80 -11.99 10.99
C ALA A 56 -26.16 -12.51 12.40
N SER A 57 -26.25 -13.83 12.56
CA SER A 57 -26.44 -14.46 13.85
C SER A 57 -25.11 -14.48 14.60
N ASP A 58 -25.18 -14.28 15.92
CA ASP A 58 -24.07 -14.44 16.87
C ASP A 58 -23.35 -15.79 16.72
N GLU A 59 -24.00 -16.79 16.13
CA GLU A 59 -23.45 -18.13 15.89
C GLU A 59 -22.42 -18.17 14.76
N ASN A 60 -22.63 -17.43 13.68
CA ASN A 60 -21.66 -17.32 12.58
C ASN A 60 -20.35 -16.68 13.07
N TYR A 61 -20.45 -15.69 13.96
CA TYR A 61 -19.28 -15.08 14.60
C TYR A 61 -18.58 -16.05 15.56
N LYS A 62 -19.32 -16.80 16.38
CA LYS A 62 -18.77 -17.84 17.28
C LYS A 62 -18.04 -18.95 16.51
N LEU A 63 -18.58 -19.37 15.36
CA LEU A 63 -17.95 -20.35 14.48
C LEU A 63 -16.63 -19.81 13.90
N ALA A 64 -16.64 -18.59 13.36
CA ALA A 64 -15.43 -17.94 12.85
C ALA A 64 -14.36 -17.76 13.94
N LEU A 65 -14.77 -17.39 15.16
CA LEU A 65 -13.88 -17.26 16.31
C LEU A 65 -13.32 -18.62 16.76
N GLY A 66 -14.14 -19.67 16.77
CA GLY A 66 -13.72 -21.03 17.10
C GLY A 66 -12.71 -21.59 16.09
N LEU A 67 -12.91 -21.31 14.80
CA LEU A 67 -11.96 -21.64 13.74
C LEU A 67 -10.64 -20.88 13.90
N TYR A 68 -10.70 -19.57 14.12
CA TYR A 68 -9.52 -18.75 14.38
C TYR A 68 -8.71 -19.27 15.57
N GLN A 69 -9.36 -19.56 16.71
CA GLN A 69 -8.69 -20.09 17.91
C GLN A 69 -8.00 -21.43 17.64
N ARG A 70 -8.59 -22.28 16.79
CA ARG A 70 -8.00 -23.56 16.39
C ARG A 70 -6.84 -23.42 15.42
N LEU A 71 -6.97 -22.54 14.43
CA LEU A 71 -5.89 -22.20 13.51
C LEU A 71 -4.71 -21.53 14.23
N GLN A 72 -4.99 -20.78 15.30
CA GLN A 72 -3.96 -20.21 16.17
C GLN A 72 -3.25 -21.29 17.01
N GLN A 73 -3.98 -22.31 17.50
CA GLN A 73 -3.38 -23.47 18.18
C GLN A 73 -2.48 -24.32 17.25
N LEU A 74 -2.73 -24.29 15.95
CA LEU A 74 -1.86 -24.89 14.93
C LEU A 74 -0.64 -24.04 14.57
N GLY A 75 -0.46 -22.88 15.22
CA GLY A 75 0.33 -21.71 14.83
C GLY A 75 1.83 -21.84 14.55
N GLU A 76 2.37 -23.05 14.41
CA GLU A 76 3.77 -23.26 14.01
C GLU A 76 3.95 -24.29 12.88
N VAL A 77 2.89 -24.95 12.41
CA VAL A 77 3.00 -25.91 11.31
C VAL A 77 2.84 -25.17 9.98
N PRO A 78 3.87 -25.15 9.11
CA PRO A 78 3.71 -24.59 7.76
C PRO A 78 2.68 -25.44 7.00
N LEU A 79 1.51 -24.86 6.78
CA LEU A 79 0.46 -25.47 5.97
C LEU A 79 0.90 -25.47 4.50
N PRO A 80 0.64 -26.56 3.75
CA PRO A 80 0.80 -26.57 2.29
C PRO A 80 0.03 -25.40 1.66
N THR A 81 0.63 -24.79 0.64
CA THR A 81 0.07 -23.63 -0.09
C THR A 81 -1.37 -23.87 -0.54
N ASP A 82 -1.66 -25.08 -1.02
CA ASP A 82 -2.97 -25.46 -1.56
C ASP A 82 -4.06 -25.46 -0.47
N ILE A 83 -3.70 -25.85 0.75
CA ILE A 83 -4.62 -25.87 1.91
C ILE A 83 -4.86 -24.46 2.42
N MET A 84 -3.83 -23.60 2.40
CA MET A 84 -4.03 -22.19 2.69
C MET A 84 -4.97 -21.54 1.67
N GLU A 85 -4.76 -21.76 0.37
CA GLU A 85 -5.63 -21.18 -0.66
C GLU A 85 -7.10 -21.57 -0.47
N GLN A 86 -7.36 -22.84 -0.15
CA GLN A 86 -8.73 -23.32 0.12
C GLN A 86 -9.29 -22.74 1.42
N ALA A 87 -8.51 -22.70 2.51
CA ALA A 87 -8.95 -22.11 3.78
C ALA A 87 -9.22 -20.61 3.66
N VAL A 88 -8.40 -19.91 2.86
CA VAL A 88 -8.60 -18.52 2.50
C VAL A 88 -9.87 -18.38 1.66
N ALA A 89 -10.03 -19.13 0.57
CA ALA A 89 -11.22 -19.07 -0.28
C ALA A 89 -12.53 -19.34 0.50
N VAL A 90 -12.55 -20.38 1.34
CA VAL A 90 -13.70 -20.74 2.18
C VAL A 90 -13.96 -19.68 3.25
N GLY A 91 -12.92 -19.19 3.93
CA GLY A 91 -13.06 -18.10 4.91
C GLY A 91 -13.60 -16.81 4.28
N LEU A 92 -13.17 -16.49 3.06
CA LEU A 92 -13.62 -15.31 2.33
C LEU A 92 -15.05 -15.47 1.79
N ALA A 93 -15.42 -16.66 1.31
CA ALA A 93 -16.79 -16.98 0.89
C ALA A 93 -17.76 -16.85 2.09
N PHE A 94 -17.36 -17.38 3.24
CA PHE A 94 -18.12 -17.27 4.48
C PHE A 94 -18.29 -15.81 4.92
N LEU A 95 -17.22 -15.01 4.91
CA LEU A 95 -17.29 -13.59 5.29
C LEU A 95 -18.20 -12.77 4.35
N ARG A 96 -18.14 -13.07 3.04
CA ARG A 96 -18.97 -12.40 2.03
C ARG A 96 -20.44 -12.75 2.17
N GLN A 97 -20.77 -13.99 2.49
CA GLN A 97 -22.16 -14.43 2.68
C GLN A 97 -22.74 -14.00 4.03
N ALA A 98 -21.94 -14.01 5.10
CA ALA A 98 -22.42 -13.73 6.44
C ALA A 98 -22.64 -12.23 6.73
N GLY A 99 -22.30 -11.33 5.78
CA GLY A 99 -22.40 -9.88 5.97
C GLY A 99 -21.62 -9.37 7.18
N LEU A 100 -20.62 -10.14 7.63
CA LEU A 100 -19.85 -9.84 8.83
C LEU A 100 -18.95 -8.61 8.58
N PRO A 101 -18.67 -7.81 9.62
CA PRO A 101 -17.83 -6.62 9.49
C PRO A 101 -16.46 -6.96 8.91
N ALA A 102 -15.90 -6.01 8.14
CA ALA A 102 -14.70 -6.20 7.32
C ALA A 102 -13.42 -6.57 8.09
N ILE A 103 -13.42 -6.59 9.43
CA ILE A 103 -12.31 -7.12 10.22
C ILE A 103 -12.85 -8.18 11.17
N THR A 104 -12.67 -9.44 10.79
CA THR A 104 -12.84 -10.57 11.69
C THR A 104 -11.47 -11.14 12.06
N PRO A 105 -11.32 -11.76 13.24
CA PRO A 105 -10.13 -12.52 13.62
C PRO A 105 -9.63 -13.46 12.52
N LEU A 106 -10.57 -14.16 11.88
CA LEU A 106 -10.32 -15.08 10.77
C LEU A 106 -9.71 -14.36 9.57
N LEU A 107 -10.26 -13.20 9.17
CA LEU A 107 -9.70 -12.41 8.09
C LEU A 107 -8.30 -11.89 8.43
N THR A 108 -8.09 -11.38 9.65
CA THR A 108 -6.77 -10.94 10.10
C THR A 108 -5.76 -12.07 10.02
N TRP A 109 -6.12 -13.28 10.45
CA TRP A 109 -5.25 -14.46 10.33
C TRP A 109 -4.97 -14.83 8.88
N VAL A 110 -6.01 -14.89 8.04
CA VAL A 110 -5.91 -15.20 6.61
C VAL A 110 -4.97 -14.21 5.91
N VAL A 111 -5.17 -12.91 6.13
CA VAL A 111 -4.34 -11.85 5.54
C VAL A 111 -2.90 -11.96 6.06
N THR A 112 -2.72 -12.22 7.35
CA THR A 112 -1.39 -12.38 7.98
C THR A 112 -0.63 -13.55 7.37
N GLN A 113 -1.24 -14.74 7.27
CA GLN A 113 -0.56 -15.91 6.71
C GLN A 113 -0.31 -15.76 5.21
N SER A 114 -1.27 -15.21 4.49
CA SER A 114 -1.18 -15.02 3.04
C SER A 114 -0.11 -13.98 2.66
N SER A 115 0.06 -12.92 3.46
CA SER A 115 1.08 -11.90 3.24
C SER A 115 2.53 -12.41 3.31
N LYS A 116 2.76 -13.60 3.89
CA LYS A 116 4.09 -14.22 3.98
C LYS A 116 4.53 -14.86 2.67
N THR A 117 3.61 -15.07 1.72
CA THR A 117 3.88 -15.77 0.45
C THR A 117 3.40 -14.93 -0.73
N GLU A 118 4.17 -14.89 -1.81
CA GLU A 118 3.79 -14.12 -3.01
C GLU A 118 2.45 -14.61 -3.60
N GLN A 119 2.22 -15.92 -3.57
CA GLN A 119 1.00 -16.54 -4.05
C GLN A 119 -0.22 -16.20 -3.17
N GLY A 120 -0.06 -16.22 -1.85
CA GLY A 120 -1.10 -15.80 -0.91
C GLY A 120 -1.47 -14.32 -1.04
N ILE A 121 -0.50 -13.45 -1.34
CA ILE A 121 -0.78 -12.04 -1.63
C ILE A 121 -1.74 -11.93 -2.82
N ARG A 122 -1.51 -12.67 -3.91
CA ARG A 122 -2.39 -12.62 -5.11
C ARG A 122 -3.82 -13.09 -4.82
N THR A 123 -4.00 -14.09 -3.95
CA THR A 123 -5.34 -14.62 -3.63
C THR A 123 -6.16 -13.71 -2.73
N VAL A 124 -5.52 -12.99 -1.80
CA VAL A 124 -6.21 -12.16 -0.80
C VAL A 124 -6.59 -10.77 -1.33
N THR A 125 -5.83 -10.22 -2.27
CA THR A 125 -6.05 -8.88 -2.84
C THR A 125 -7.45 -8.60 -3.38
N PRO A 126 -8.08 -9.45 -4.22
CA PRO A 126 -9.42 -9.15 -4.72
C PRO A 126 -10.45 -9.02 -3.60
N VAL A 127 -10.20 -9.62 -2.43
CA VAL A 127 -11.12 -9.53 -1.30
C VAL A 127 -10.85 -8.30 -0.43
N LEU A 128 -9.59 -7.92 -0.21
CA LEU A 128 -9.29 -6.65 0.45
C LEU A 128 -9.88 -5.47 -0.34
N ILE A 129 -9.72 -5.46 -1.66
CA ILE A 129 -10.32 -4.45 -2.55
C ILE A 129 -11.86 -4.47 -2.47
N GLY A 130 -12.46 -5.66 -2.34
CA GLY A 130 -13.91 -5.80 -2.20
C GLY A 130 -14.47 -5.34 -0.84
N LEU A 131 -13.64 -5.35 0.21
CA LEU A 131 -14.00 -5.01 1.59
C LEU A 131 -13.81 -3.53 1.93
N ASP A 132 -13.09 -2.76 1.11
CA ASP A 132 -12.77 -1.34 1.35
C ASP A 132 -14.01 -0.42 1.48
N ASN A 133 -15.21 -0.92 1.15
CA ASN A 133 -16.46 -0.18 1.30
C ASN A 133 -17.10 -0.27 2.72
N ALA A 134 -16.56 -1.09 3.62
CA ALA A 134 -17.12 -1.29 4.95
C ALA A 134 -16.04 -1.08 6.01
N HIS A 135 -15.79 0.17 6.41
CA HIS A 135 -14.98 0.42 7.60
C HIS A 135 -15.63 -0.29 8.80
N PRO A 136 -14.88 -1.14 9.52
CA PRO A 136 -15.40 -1.84 10.69
C PRO A 136 -15.75 -0.81 11.76
N SER A 137 -16.99 -0.81 12.24
CA SER A 137 -17.29 -0.07 13.46
C SER A 137 -16.53 -0.73 14.62
N PRO A 138 -15.88 0.03 15.51
CA PRO A 138 -15.16 -0.52 16.67
C PRO A 138 -16.10 -1.17 17.71
N SER A 139 -17.42 -1.19 17.47
CA SER A 139 -18.43 -1.77 18.36
C SER A 139 -18.65 -3.27 18.16
N VAL A 140 -17.89 -3.92 17.28
CA VAL A 140 -18.00 -5.37 17.06
C VAL A 140 -17.37 -6.07 18.26
N ALA A 141 -18.20 -6.69 19.09
CA ALA A 141 -17.79 -7.43 20.27
C ALA A 141 -16.71 -8.46 19.90
N GLY A 142 -15.53 -8.40 20.55
CA GLY A 142 -14.43 -9.35 20.38
C GLY A 142 -13.25 -8.87 19.52
N LEU A 143 -13.28 -7.65 18.97
CA LEU A 143 -12.11 -7.09 18.29
C LEU A 143 -11.04 -6.65 19.30
N THR A 144 -9.82 -7.21 19.22
CA THR A 144 -8.69 -6.75 20.03
C THR A 144 -7.90 -5.65 19.30
N PRO A 145 -7.29 -4.68 20.01
CA PRO A 145 -6.43 -3.68 19.40
C PRO A 145 -5.28 -4.27 18.57
N GLN A 146 -4.74 -5.42 19.00
CA GLN A 146 -3.70 -6.14 18.27
C GLN A 146 -4.18 -6.63 16.91
N MET A 147 -5.38 -7.22 16.85
CA MET A 147 -5.97 -7.68 15.58
C MET A 147 -6.21 -6.52 14.61
N TYR A 148 -6.58 -5.34 15.12
CA TYR A 148 -6.74 -4.14 14.31
C TYR A 148 -5.42 -3.69 13.69
N LEU A 149 -4.33 -3.69 14.47
CA LEU A 149 -2.99 -3.36 13.98
C LEU A 149 -2.49 -4.36 12.94
N GLU A 150 -2.62 -5.66 13.23
CA GLU A 150 -2.20 -6.74 12.33
C GLU A 150 -2.94 -6.63 11.00
N TYR A 151 -4.27 -6.47 11.02
CA TYR A 151 -5.08 -6.34 9.81
C TYR A 151 -4.59 -5.19 8.93
N HIS A 152 -4.55 -3.97 9.46
CA HIS A 152 -4.19 -2.79 8.67
C HIS A 152 -2.74 -2.81 8.21
N TYR A 153 -1.83 -3.34 9.04
CA TYR A 153 -0.44 -3.48 8.65
C TYR A 153 -0.27 -4.45 7.48
N TYR A 154 -0.83 -5.65 7.57
CA TYR A 154 -0.68 -6.66 6.51
C TYR A 154 -1.49 -6.31 5.26
N ALA A 155 -2.67 -5.68 5.40
CA ALA A 155 -3.41 -5.12 4.28
C ALA A 155 -2.55 -4.08 3.53
N GLY A 156 -1.89 -3.18 4.26
CA GLY A 156 -0.94 -2.23 3.69
C GLY A 156 0.21 -2.92 2.95
N VAL A 157 0.80 -3.97 3.51
CA VAL A 157 1.86 -4.75 2.85
C VAL A 157 1.37 -5.40 1.56
N VAL A 158 0.16 -5.97 1.55
CA VAL A 158 -0.48 -6.53 0.36
C VAL A 158 -0.66 -5.45 -0.71
N TYR A 159 -1.17 -4.27 -0.34
CA TYR A 159 -1.33 -3.17 -1.30
C TYR A 159 0.00 -2.65 -1.85
N VAL A 160 1.07 -2.59 -1.04
CA VAL A 160 2.43 -2.28 -1.51
C VAL A 160 2.89 -3.30 -2.55
N ALA A 161 2.66 -4.59 -2.31
CA ALA A 161 3.03 -5.64 -3.26
C ALA A 161 2.27 -5.54 -4.60
N HIS A 162 1.04 -5.03 -4.59
CA HIS A 162 0.25 -4.74 -5.78
C HIS A 162 0.52 -3.36 -6.40
N GLN A 163 1.48 -2.61 -5.86
CA GLN A 163 1.83 -1.27 -6.31
C GLN A 163 0.68 -0.25 -6.18
N ASP A 164 -0.37 -0.56 -5.41
CA ASP A 164 -1.40 0.40 -5.03
C ASP A 164 -0.94 1.18 -3.80
N TYR A 165 -0.09 2.16 -4.05
CA TYR A 165 0.52 2.96 -2.98
C TYR A 165 -0.48 3.86 -2.26
N THR A 166 -1.62 4.20 -2.90
CA THR A 166 -2.64 5.06 -2.30
C THR A 166 -3.44 4.31 -1.24
N LEU A 167 -3.90 3.09 -1.54
CA LEU A 167 -4.59 2.24 -0.56
C LEU A 167 -3.63 1.75 0.53
N ALA A 168 -2.37 1.44 0.16
CA ALA A 168 -1.35 1.10 1.13
C ALA A 168 -1.13 2.23 2.15
N HIS A 169 -1.02 3.47 1.67
CA HIS A 169 -0.86 4.66 2.53
C HIS A 169 -2.04 4.81 3.49
N ALA A 170 -3.28 4.67 3.00
CA ALA A 170 -4.47 4.72 3.86
C ALA A 170 -4.45 3.63 4.94
N CYS A 171 -4.09 2.39 4.60
CA CYS A 171 -4.00 1.28 5.55
C CYS A 171 -2.95 1.53 6.65
N PHE A 172 -1.75 1.98 6.29
CA PHE A 172 -0.73 2.30 7.28
C PHE A 172 -1.09 3.52 8.13
N MET A 173 -1.80 4.51 7.58
CA MET A 173 -2.37 5.61 8.37
C MET A 173 -3.35 5.12 9.42
N GLN A 174 -4.24 4.17 9.07
CA GLN A 174 -5.15 3.55 10.04
C GLN A 174 -4.40 2.75 11.13
N CYS A 175 -3.30 2.09 10.76
CA CYS A 175 -2.44 1.40 11.73
C CYS A 175 -1.81 2.38 12.75
N LEU A 176 -1.37 3.55 12.28
CA LEU A 176 -0.80 4.59 13.14
C LEU A 176 -1.83 5.33 13.98
N SER A 177 -3.09 5.43 13.51
CA SER A 177 -4.13 6.19 14.21
C SER A 177 -4.70 5.47 15.43
N LEU A 178 -4.37 4.20 15.62
CA LEU A 178 -4.82 3.45 16.79
C LEU A 178 -4.11 3.98 18.05
N PRO A 179 -4.87 4.50 19.02
CA PRO A 179 -4.29 5.01 20.25
C PRO A 179 -3.66 3.88 21.06
N THR A 180 -2.50 4.14 21.66
CA THR A 180 -1.78 3.13 22.45
C THR A 180 -1.00 3.74 23.60
N ASN A 181 -0.97 3.03 24.73
CA ASN A 181 -0.14 3.37 25.87
C ASN A 181 1.35 3.10 25.62
N ARG A 182 1.67 2.23 24.66
CA ARG A 182 3.04 1.90 24.26
C ARG A 182 3.07 1.59 22.78
N VAL A 183 3.98 2.22 22.06
CA VAL A 183 4.15 2.03 20.62
C VAL A 183 4.43 0.54 20.30
N ALA A 184 3.49 -0.07 19.57
CA ALA A 184 3.62 -1.45 19.12
C ALA A 184 4.68 -1.58 18.03
N MET A 185 5.29 -2.77 17.89
CA MET A 185 6.29 -3.02 16.84
C MET A 185 5.72 -2.81 15.44
N LEU A 186 4.46 -3.21 15.20
CA LEU A 186 3.77 -3.02 13.92
C LEU A 186 3.61 -1.54 13.56
N GLN A 187 3.35 -0.67 14.54
CA GLN A 187 3.24 0.77 14.30
C GLN A 187 4.60 1.39 13.94
N LYS A 188 5.71 0.91 14.53
CA LYS A 188 7.06 1.34 14.14
C LYS A 188 7.39 0.95 12.70
N LEU A 189 7.06 -0.29 12.32
CA LEU A 189 7.25 -0.77 10.95
C LEU A 189 6.35 -0.02 9.96
N ALA A 190 5.09 0.23 10.32
CA ALA A 190 4.16 1.03 9.52
C ALA A 190 4.69 2.46 9.30
N TYR A 191 5.26 3.08 10.34
CA TYR A 191 5.83 4.42 10.25
C TYR A 191 7.00 4.49 9.26
N GLY A 192 7.94 3.53 9.32
CA GLY A 192 9.05 3.47 8.35
C GLY A 192 8.55 3.35 6.90
N LYS A 193 7.57 2.45 6.65
CA LYS A 193 6.92 2.30 5.34
C LYS A 193 6.20 3.57 4.90
N MET A 194 5.53 4.25 5.83
CA MET A 194 4.86 5.53 5.59
C MET A 194 5.82 6.63 5.17
N CYS A 195 7.02 6.72 5.76
CA CYS A 195 8.03 7.67 5.30
C CYS A 195 8.36 7.47 3.81
N CYS A 196 8.52 6.23 3.35
CA CYS A 196 8.78 5.94 1.94
C CYS A 196 7.54 6.18 1.06
N LEU A 197 6.37 5.67 1.47
CA LEU A 197 5.13 5.79 0.67
C LEU A 197 4.69 7.24 0.49
N ASN A 198 4.85 8.08 1.51
CA ASN A 198 4.51 9.48 1.42
C ASN A 198 5.36 10.22 0.38
N LEU A 199 6.63 9.83 0.22
CA LEU A 199 7.50 10.34 -0.85
C LEU A 199 7.05 9.85 -2.23
N VAL A 200 6.59 8.60 -2.35
CA VAL A 200 6.11 8.04 -3.63
C VAL A 200 4.79 8.68 -4.08
N VAL A 201 3.84 8.82 -3.15
CA VAL A 201 2.46 9.27 -3.44
C VAL A 201 2.37 10.80 -3.43
N HIS A 202 2.86 11.45 -2.37
CA HIS A 202 2.68 12.88 -2.15
C HIS A 202 3.92 13.71 -2.47
N GLN A 203 5.07 13.07 -2.78
CA GLN A 203 6.33 13.74 -3.12
C GLN A 203 6.80 14.70 -2.02
N LYS A 204 6.48 14.36 -0.75
CA LYS A 204 6.80 15.17 0.43
C LYS A 204 7.23 14.26 1.58
N PRO A 205 8.12 14.72 2.47
CA PRO A 205 8.44 13.96 3.67
C PRO A 205 7.20 13.78 4.54
N PHE A 206 7.08 12.61 5.16
CA PHE A 206 5.96 12.31 6.04
C PHE A 206 6.10 13.09 7.35
N THR A 207 5.02 13.76 7.74
CA THR A 207 4.89 14.40 9.05
C THR A 207 3.64 13.88 9.74
N LEU A 208 3.77 13.48 11.00
CA LEU A 208 2.62 13.05 11.79
C LEU A 208 1.72 14.26 12.08
N PRO A 209 0.41 14.16 11.81
CA PRO A 209 -0.55 15.15 12.27
C PRO A 209 -0.52 15.31 13.79
N ARG A 210 -0.84 16.51 14.28
CA ARG A 210 -0.76 16.84 15.72
C ARG A 210 -1.79 16.15 16.59
N PHE A 211 -2.83 15.55 16.00
CA PHE A 211 -3.91 14.89 16.72
C PHE A 211 -3.57 13.46 17.15
N PHE A 212 -2.43 12.91 16.72
CA PHE A 212 -1.99 11.60 17.16
C PHE A 212 -1.57 11.61 18.63
N ASP A 213 -1.68 10.45 19.28
CA ASP A 213 -1.24 10.27 20.65
C ASP A 213 0.24 10.63 20.82
N SER A 214 0.60 11.13 22.02
CA SER A 214 1.98 11.54 22.35
C SER A 214 3.00 10.43 22.12
N GLU A 215 2.63 9.18 22.38
CA GLU A 215 3.47 8.00 22.14
C GLU A 215 3.74 7.80 20.64
N ILE A 216 2.73 8.00 19.79
CA ILE A 216 2.88 7.91 18.34
C ILE A 216 3.68 9.08 17.80
N LEU A 217 3.47 10.29 18.33
CA LEU A 217 4.28 11.47 17.99
C LEU A 217 5.77 11.30 18.31
N ALA A 218 6.12 10.40 19.23
CA ALA A 218 7.51 10.07 19.55
C ALA A 218 8.16 9.05 18.58
N LEU A 219 7.40 8.42 17.67
CA LEU A 219 7.91 7.45 16.68
C LEU A 219 9.14 7.90 15.89
N PRO A 220 9.26 9.17 15.42
CA PRO A 220 10.43 9.61 14.68
C PRO A 220 11.75 9.42 15.45
N SER A 221 11.70 9.44 16.78
CA SER A 221 12.90 9.23 17.63
C SER A 221 13.30 7.75 17.77
N VAL A 222 12.38 6.83 17.49
CA VAL A 222 12.55 5.39 17.70
C VAL A 222 12.85 4.64 16.40
N VAL A 223 12.40 5.17 15.27
CA VAL A 223 12.62 4.61 13.94
C VAL A 223 14.03 4.97 13.47
N PRO A 224 14.73 4.09 12.70
CA PRO A 224 16.05 4.42 12.20
C PRO A 224 16.09 5.77 11.47
N ALA A 225 17.05 6.62 11.82
CA ALA A 225 17.20 7.97 11.26
C ALA A 225 17.26 7.98 9.73
N ALA A 226 17.75 6.88 9.12
CA ALA A 226 17.79 6.68 7.68
C ALA A 226 16.45 6.92 6.97
N TYR A 227 15.30 6.64 7.61
CA TYR A 227 13.98 6.92 7.01
C TYR A 227 13.64 8.42 6.96
N LEU A 228 14.07 9.18 7.98
CA LEU A 228 13.86 10.63 8.02
C LEU A 228 14.83 11.34 7.09
N GLU A 229 16.10 10.91 7.10
CA GLU A 229 17.14 11.40 6.19
C GLU A 229 16.83 11.07 4.72
N LEU A 230 16.14 9.96 4.43
CA LEU A 230 15.66 9.67 3.08
C LEU A 230 14.73 10.79 2.58
N GLY A 231 13.86 11.31 3.46
CA GLY A 231 12.98 12.43 3.15
C GLY A 231 13.75 13.72 2.85
N THR A 232 14.79 14.02 3.63
CA THR A 232 15.62 15.22 3.38
C THR A 232 16.44 15.10 2.10
N GLN A 233 16.99 13.92 1.80
CA GLN A 233 17.68 13.65 0.53
C GLN A 233 16.74 13.74 -0.67
N PHE A 234 15.48 13.32 -0.53
CA PHE A 234 14.47 13.48 -1.56
C PHE A 234 14.18 14.97 -1.85
N GLU A 235 14.05 15.80 -0.81
CA GLU A 235 13.83 17.24 -0.96
C GLU A 235 14.99 17.98 -1.63
N LEU A 236 16.24 17.52 -1.42
CA LEU A 236 17.41 18.08 -2.12
C LEU A 236 17.31 17.91 -3.64
N GLY A 237 16.53 16.95 -4.13
CA GLY A 237 16.26 16.80 -5.55
C GLY A 237 17.44 16.30 -6.38
N GLN A 238 18.41 15.61 -5.77
CA GLN A 238 19.62 15.11 -6.43
C GLN A 238 19.59 13.59 -6.56
N PRO A 239 19.25 13.03 -7.74
CA PRO A 239 19.07 11.58 -7.90
C PRO A 239 20.32 10.77 -7.56
N ARG A 240 21.50 11.22 -7.99
CA ARG A 240 22.77 10.49 -7.74
C ARG A 240 23.09 10.36 -6.27
N ASP A 241 22.80 11.40 -5.48
CA ASP A 241 23.07 11.39 -4.05
C ASP A 241 22.03 10.57 -3.30
N LEU A 242 20.76 10.62 -3.73
CA LEU A 242 19.71 9.73 -3.21
C LEU A 242 20.03 8.25 -3.47
N GLU A 243 20.52 7.90 -4.66
CA GLU A 243 20.90 6.52 -5.01
C GLU A 243 22.08 6.02 -4.15
N LYS A 244 23.11 6.86 -3.98
CA LYS A 244 24.24 6.56 -3.08
C LYS A 244 23.76 6.39 -1.64
N PHE A 245 22.86 7.25 -1.17
CA PHE A 245 22.27 7.17 0.16
C PHE A 245 21.52 5.84 0.38
N ILE A 246 20.63 5.47 -0.56
CA ILE A 246 19.89 4.19 -0.51
C ILE A 246 20.85 3.00 -0.51
N THR A 247 21.92 3.08 -1.31
CA THR A 247 22.94 2.02 -1.39
C THR A 247 23.76 1.93 -0.11
N HIS A 248 24.11 3.07 0.50
CA HIS A 248 24.85 3.14 1.75
C HIS A 248 24.06 2.56 2.92
N HIS A 249 22.77 2.89 3.02
CA HIS A 249 21.86 2.39 4.06
C HIS A 249 21.12 1.11 3.68
N LYS A 250 21.60 0.38 2.66
CA LYS A 250 20.96 -0.84 2.15
C LYS A 250 20.69 -1.87 3.24
N SER A 251 21.61 -2.08 4.18
CA SER A 251 21.46 -3.05 5.27
C SER A 251 20.25 -2.73 6.17
N VAL A 252 20.04 -1.44 6.47
CA VAL A 252 18.92 -0.97 7.31
C VAL A 252 17.59 -1.24 6.63
N PHE A 253 17.48 -0.91 5.34
CA PHE A 253 16.26 -1.15 4.56
C PHE A 253 16.02 -2.64 4.29
N GLN A 254 17.07 -3.43 4.06
CA GLN A 254 16.95 -4.88 3.85
C GLN A 254 16.48 -5.60 5.12
N GLN A 255 16.98 -5.21 6.30
CA GLN A 255 16.54 -5.78 7.57
C GLN A 255 15.05 -5.53 7.83
N ALA A 256 14.52 -4.39 7.36
CA ALA A 256 13.11 -4.04 7.46
C ALA A 256 12.23 -4.60 6.30
N GLY A 257 12.84 -5.19 5.27
CA GLY A 257 12.13 -5.62 4.06
C GLY A 257 11.63 -4.46 3.19
N ASP A 258 12.24 -3.28 3.31
CA ASP A 258 11.81 -2.03 2.68
C ASP A 258 12.73 -1.55 1.56
N TYR A 259 13.73 -2.35 1.19
CA TYR A 259 14.73 -1.95 0.20
C TYR A 259 14.14 -1.69 -1.19
N ASP A 260 13.18 -2.51 -1.64
CA ASP A 260 12.55 -2.31 -2.95
C ASP A 260 11.57 -1.13 -2.94
N LEU A 261 10.95 -0.84 -1.80
CA LEU A 261 10.18 0.39 -1.62
C LEU A 261 11.09 1.62 -1.67
N ALA A 262 12.28 1.57 -1.05
CA ALA A 262 13.27 2.64 -1.14
C ALA A 262 13.77 2.86 -2.58
N LYS A 263 13.97 1.80 -3.38
CA LYS A 263 14.24 1.95 -4.83
C LYS A 263 13.08 2.61 -5.57
N THR A 264 11.85 2.29 -5.18
CA THR A 264 10.65 2.93 -5.75
C THR A 264 10.63 4.44 -5.45
N VAL A 265 11.09 4.87 -4.27
CA VAL A 265 11.28 6.29 -3.94
C VAL A 265 12.23 6.97 -4.91
N PHE A 266 13.33 6.32 -5.31
CA PHE A 266 14.25 6.87 -6.32
C PHE A 266 13.60 7.07 -7.68
N VAL A 267 12.79 6.11 -8.14
CA VAL A 267 12.00 6.25 -9.38
C VAL A 267 10.98 7.39 -9.24
N ALA A 268 10.33 7.50 -8.08
CA ALA A 268 9.38 8.57 -7.79
C ALA A 268 10.04 9.95 -7.79
N LEU A 269 11.29 10.07 -7.34
CA LEU A 269 12.05 11.32 -7.41
C LEU A 269 12.27 11.75 -8.86
N ARG A 270 12.73 10.83 -9.73
CA ARG A 270 12.91 11.12 -11.16
C ARG A 270 11.60 11.58 -11.81
N ARG A 271 10.50 10.91 -11.48
CA ARG A 271 9.16 11.33 -11.91
C ARG A 271 8.81 12.74 -11.41
N HIS A 272 9.04 13.04 -10.13
CA HIS A 272 8.77 14.35 -9.55
C HIS A 272 9.57 15.47 -10.25
N LEU A 273 10.87 15.24 -10.47
CA LEU A 273 11.73 16.18 -11.18
C LEU A 273 11.26 16.40 -12.61
N LEU A 274 10.89 15.34 -13.32
CA LEU A 274 10.36 15.42 -14.68
C LEU A 274 9.04 16.22 -14.70
N SER A 275 8.06 15.88 -13.86
CA SER A 275 6.82 16.65 -13.68
C SER A 275 7.06 18.13 -13.37
N LYS A 276 8.10 18.45 -12.58
CA LYS A 276 8.47 19.83 -12.30
C LYS A 276 9.03 20.52 -13.55
N LEU A 277 9.92 19.88 -14.29
CA LEU A 277 10.49 20.41 -15.53
C LEU A 277 9.42 20.69 -16.58
N LEU A 278 8.47 19.77 -16.75
CA LEU A 278 7.38 19.88 -17.72
C LEU A 278 6.51 21.12 -17.53
N ARG A 279 6.32 21.57 -16.28
CA ARG A 279 5.55 22.77 -15.97
C ARG A 279 6.20 24.07 -16.43
N PHE A 280 7.53 24.10 -16.56
CA PHE A 280 8.27 25.34 -16.83
C PHE A 280 8.98 25.35 -18.18
N CYS A 281 9.24 24.18 -18.75
CA CYS A 281 10.02 24.05 -19.96
C CYS A 281 9.19 23.40 -21.07
N THR A 282 9.07 24.11 -22.19
CA THR A 282 8.53 23.56 -23.44
C THR A 282 9.57 22.75 -24.22
N THR A 283 10.86 23.10 -24.07
CA THR A 283 11.96 22.49 -24.81
C THR A 283 13.16 22.27 -23.89
N ILE A 284 13.70 21.05 -23.85
CA ILE A 284 14.89 20.73 -23.05
C ILE A 284 15.87 19.88 -23.87
N PRO A 285 17.16 20.27 -23.94
CA PRO A 285 18.20 19.40 -24.51
C PRO A 285 18.32 18.09 -23.74
N LEU A 286 18.42 16.95 -24.43
CA LEU A 286 18.44 15.62 -23.83
C LEU A 286 19.59 15.45 -22.82
N ALA A 287 20.76 16.01 -23.11
CA ALA A 287 21.91 15.99 -22.21
C ALA A 287 21.60 16.68 -20.87
N LYS A 288 20.89 17.82 -20.92
CA LYS A 288 20.47 18.55 -19.71
C LYS A 288 19.39 17.79 -18.95
N LEU A 289 18.44 17.20 -19.67
CA LEU A 289 17.38 16.39 -19.08
C LEU A 289 17.95 15.19 -18.33
N ALA A 290 18.89 14.48 -18.94
CA ALA A 290 19.55 13.34 -18.33
C ALA A 290 20.38 13.71 -17.10
N ASP A 291 21.15 14.80 -17.17
CA ASP A 291 21.93 15.28 -16.03
C ASP A 291 21.03 15.55 -14.82
N VAL A 292 19.91 16.25 -15.02
CA VAL A 292 18.92 16.53 -13.95
C VAL A 292 18.29 15.25 -13.39
N LEU A 293 18.01 14.26 -14.25
CA LEU A 293 17.44 12.97 -13.83
C LEU A 293 18.51 11.99 -13.31
N GLY A 294 19.78 12.37 -13.33
CA GLY A 294 20.90 11.55 -12.88
C GLY A 294 21.20 10.37 -13.79
N TYR A 295 20.98 10.48 -15.09
CA TYR A 295 21.47 9.54 -16.10
C TYR A 295 22.84 10.00 -16.61
N ASP A 296 23.78 9.06 -16.75
CA ASP A 296 25.07 9.31 -17.40
C ASP A 296 24.93 9.12 -18.91
N LEU A 297 24.53 10.17 -19.62
CA LEU A 297 24.64 10.22 -21.08
C LEU A 297 26.03 10.72 -21.46
N LEU A 298 27.06 9.89 -21.24
CA LEU A 298 28.41 10.26 -21.65
C LEU A 298 28.52 10.44 -23.17
N GLU A 299 27.76 9.66 -23.97
CA GLU A 299 27.87 9.66 -25.44
C GLU A 299 26.58 9.22 -26.17
N ALA A 300 25.43 9.25 -25.50
CA ALA A 300 24.23 8.62 -26.04
C ALA A 300 23.55 9.47 -27.12
N MET A 301 23.75 9.10 -28.38
CA MET A 301 22.96 9.59 -29.53
C MET A 301 21.54 8.98 -29.58
N VAL A 302 21.18 8.18 -28.58
CA VAL A 302 19.92 7.45 -28.46
C VAL A 302 19.39 7.65 -27.04
N ILE A 303 18.08 7.85 -26.91
CA ILE A 303 17.41 7.96 -25.62
C ILE A 303 17.47 6.58 -24.94
N PRO A 304 17.99 6.45 -23.71
CA PRO A 304 17.93 5.19 -22.98
C PRO A 304 16.48 4.71 -22.85
N GLU A 305 16.25 3.41 -23.02
CA GLU A 305 14.91 2.83 -22.95
C GLU A 305 14.21 3.13 -21.61
N ASP A 306 14.97 3.17 -20.51
CA ASP A 306 14.46 3.53 -19.19
C ASP A 306 13.96 4.98 -19.13
N LEU A 307 14.68 5.92 -19.77
CA LEU A 307 14.28 7.32 -19.84
C LEU A 307 13.04 7.48 -20.73
N ARG A 308 12.98 6.74 -21.84
CA ARG A 308 11.81 6.72 -22.72
C ARG A 308 10.57 6.20 -22.00
N ASN A 309 10.68 5.06 -21.32
CA ASN A 309 9.60 4.50 -20.53
C ASN A 309 9.14 5.45 -19.40
N LEU A 310 10.07 6.16 -18.77
CA LEU A 310 9.75 7.17 -17.77
C LEU A 310 8.99 8.35 -18.40
N LEU A 311 9.46 8.84 -19.55
CA LEU A 311 8.78 9.92 -20.29
C LEU A 311 7.37 9.49 -20.67
N GLU A 312 7.20 8.35 -21.32
CA GLU A 312 5.88 7.83 -21.73
C GLU A 312 4.90 7.75 -20.54
N LYS A 313 5.32 7.15 -19.41
CA LYS A 313 4.47 7.06 -18.21
C LYS A 313 4.08 8.41 -17.61
N VAL A 314 5.01 9.38 -17.56
CA VAL A 314 4.72 10.71 -17.00
C VAL A 314 3.85 11.53 -17.97
N MET A 315 4.07 11.37 -19.27
CA MET A 315 3.29 12.01 -20.32
C MET A 315 1.85 11.50 -20.34
N GLU A 316 1.63 10.19 -20.18
CA GLU A 316 0.30 9.62 -20.00
C GLU A 316 -0.41 10.17 -18.77
N ALA A 317 0.29 10.27 -17.64
CA ALA A 317 -0.28 10.80 -16.39
C ALA A 317 -0.65 12.30 -16.48
N GLU A 318 0.15 13.09 -17.19
CA GLU A 318 -0.06 14.54 -17.34
C GLU A 318 -0.88 14.92 -18.59
N ASN A 319 -1.35 13.96 -19.38
CA ASN A 319 -1.97 14.19 -20.70
C ASN A 319 -1.11 15.09 -21.60
N ALA A 320 0.19 14.82 -21.68
CA ALA A 320 1.13 15.55 -22.52
C ALA A 320 1.65 14.65 -23.64
N GLN A 321 2.13 15.26 -24.72
CA GLN A 321 2.89 14.58 -25.77
C GLN A 321 4.31 15.09 -25.77
N PHE A 322 5.25 14.25 -26.18
CA PHE A 322 6.62 14.67 -26.41
C PHE A 322 7.08 14.28 -27.81
N ARG A 323 7.95 15.12 -28.37
CA ARG A 323 8.63 14.86 -29.63
C ARG A 323 10.12 15.04 -29.42
N VAL A 324 10.92 14.24 -30.10
CA VAL A 324 12.37 14.33 -30.02
C VAL A 324 12.89 14.66 -31.40
N GLU A 325 13.57 15.80 -31.51
CA GLU A 325 14.14 16.28 -32.76
C GLU A 325 15.65 16.43 -32.60
N ASN A 326 16.38 16.20 -33.69
CA ASN A 326 17.83 16.38 -33.71
C ASN A 326 18.15 17.81 -34.18
N HIS A 327 18.65 18.63 -33.27
CA HIS A 327 19.07 19.99 -33.54
C HIS A 327 20.57 20.03 -33.86
N PRO A 328 21.02 20.68 -34.95
CA PRO A 328 22.41 20.64 -35.41
C PRO A 328 23.41 21.20 -34.38
N GLU A 329 22.99 22.12 -33.53
CA GLU A 329 23.87 22.77 -32.53
C GLU A 329 23.69 22.25 -31.10
N LEU A 330 22.51 21.70 -30.77
CA LEU A 330 22.15 21.31 -29.40
C LEU A 330 22.06 19.79 -29.22
N GLY A 331 22.22 19.03 -30.31
CA GLY A 331 21.98 17.60 -30.35
C GLY A 331 20.49 17.28 -30.24
N LEU A 332 20.17 16.15 -29.60
CA LEU A 332 18.78 15.75 -29.37
C LEU A 332 18.09 16.70 -28.39
N VAL A 333 16.97 17.26 -28.81
CA VAL A 333 16.10 18.13 -28.00
C VAL A 333 14.74 17.47 -27.84
N VAL A 334 14.25 17.45 -26.61
CA VAL A 334 12.90 16.98 -26.28
C VAL A 334 11.97 18.18 -26.21
N TYR A 335 10.93 18.15 -27.03
CA TYR A 335 9.84 19.11 -27.06
C TYR A 335 8.65 18.53 -26.33
N PHE A 336 8.10 19.30 -25.39
CA PHE A 336 6.90 18.94 -24.64
C PHE A 336 5.73 19.75 -25.17
N GLU A 337 4.72 19.03 -25.66
CA GLU A 337 3.47 19.60 -26.17
C GLU A 337 2.37 19.24 -25.16
N HIS A 338 1.99 20.22 -24.34
CA HIS A 338 0.82 20.05 -23.48
C HIS A 338 -0.42 20.03 -24.36
N LEU A 339 -1.16 18.92 -24.35
CA LEU A 339 -2.53 18.90 -24.83
C LEU A 339 -3.31 19.79 -23.87
N ARG A 340 -3.48 21.08 -24.23
CA ARG A 340 -4.36 21.99 -23.51
C ARG A 340 -5.67 21.25 -23.26
N ARG A 341 -6.05 21.09 -21.99
CA ARG A 341 -7.42 20.71 -21.63
C ARG A 341 -8.33 21.70 -22.34
N SER A 342 -8.98 21.26 -23.41
CA SER A 342 -10.07 22.01 -24.00
C SER A 342 -11.21 22.00 -22.99
N LYS A 343 -11.31 23.05 -22.17
CA LYS A 343 -12.56 23.56 -21.62
C LYS A 343 -12.33 24.85 -20.82
N ASP A 344 -12.88 25.93 -21.37
CA ASP A 344 -13.59 27.02 -20.70
C ASP A 344 -12.92 27.69 -19.50
N THR A 345 -12.28 28.84 -19.75
CA THR A 345 -12.84 30.16 -19.42
C THR A 345 -11.97 31.21 -20.11
N GLY A 346 -12.58 32.06 -20.93
CA GLY A 346 -11.90 33.20 -21.52
C GLY A 346 -11.43 34.15 -20.44
N ASP A 347 -10.12 34.34 -20.35
CA ASP A 347 -9.53 35.57 -19.81
C ASP A 347 -8.21 35.82 -20.55
N ASP A 348 -8.32 36.68 -21.57
CA ASP A 348 -7.22 37.17 -22.39
C ASP A 348 -6.40 38.21 -21.61
N SER A 349 -5.48 37.76 -20.75
CA SER A 349 -4.50 38.68 -20.16
C SER A 349 -3.15 38.04 -19.81
N MET A 350 -2.52 37.30 -20.74
CA MET A 350 -1.12 36.84 -20.58
C MET A 350 -0.24 36.91 -21.85
N PRO A 351 -0.10 38.06 -22.56
CA PRO A 351 1.06 38.25 -23.45
C PRO A 351 2.19 39.10 -22.84
N ALA A 352 2.10 39.55 -21.58
CA ALA A 352 3.09 40.48 -21.01
C ALA A 352 4.32 39.82 -20.37
N LEU A 353 4.26 38.52 -20.01
CA LEU A 353 5.34 37.84 -19.28
C LEU A 353 6.41 37.19 -20.19
N ILE A 354 6.14 37.04 -21.49
CA ILE A 354 7.09 36.45 -22.43
C ILE A 354 8.25 37.42 -22.74
N ASN A 355 8.03 38.73 -22.61
CA ASN A 355 9.07 39.74 -22.85
C ASN A 355 10.01 40.00 -21.65
N SER A 356 9.73 39.45 -20.46
CA SER A 356 10.60 39.63 -19.28
C SER A 356 11.57 38.46 -19.03
N LEU A 357 11.48 37.37 -19.81
CA LEU A 357 12.33 36.17 -19.66
C LEU A 357 13.62 36.20 -20.51
N ALA A 358 13.88 37.28 -21.24
CA ALA A 358 15.10 37.47 -22.03
C ALA A 358 16.35 37.89 -21.21
N ALA A 359 16.29 37.90 -19.88
CA ALA A 359 17.37 38.41 -19.02
C ALA A 359 17.92 37.37 -18.02
N GLY A 360 18.84 36.52 -18.50
CA GLY A 360 19.99 36.03 -17.73
C GLY A 360 19.77 35.01 -16.59
N PRO A 361 20.89 34.48 -16.03
CA PRO A 361 20.95 33.21 -15.30
C PRO A 361 20.51 33.27 -13.82
N HIS A 362 19.67 34.23 -13.43
CA HIS A 362 19.31 34.44 -12.01
C HIS A 362 18.10 33.62 -11.51
N VAL A 363 17.50 32.79 -12.36
CA VAL A 363 16.20 32.12 -12.09
C VAL A 363 16.28 30.99 -11.05
N LEU A 364 17.43 30.30 -10.94
CA LEU A 364 17.58 29.21 -9.97
C LEU A 364 17.67 29.70 -8.51
N ALA A 365 18.16 30.92 -8.27
CA ALA A 365 18.21 31.50 -6.92
C ALA A 365 16.85 32.08 -6.48
N GLN A 366 16.04 32.57 -7.42
CA GLN A 366 14.72 33.15 -7.12
C GLN A 366 13.66 32.08 -6.81
N LEU A 367 13.79 30.87 -7.38
CA LEU A 367 12.90 29.74 -7.06
C LEU A 367 13.00 29.29 -5.59
N ASN A 368 14.18 29.32 -4.98
CA ASN A 368 14.35 29.03 -3.54
C ASN A 368 13.92 30.18 -2.62
N THR A 369 13.78 31.40 -3.15
CA THR A 369 13.44 32.59 -2.36
C THR A 369 11.93 32.85 -2.35
N ALA A 370 11.23 32.52 -3.44
CA ALA A 370 9.78 32.66 -3.54
C ALA A 370 9.01 31.69 -2.61
N GLU A 371 9.59 30.54 -2.26
CA GLU A 371 9.00 29.57 -1.32
C GLU A 371 9.06 30.02 0.15
N ARG A 372 9.86 31.04 0.48
CA ARG A 372 10.00 31.59 1.86
C ARG A 372 9.07 32.77 2.17
N LEU A 373 8.22 33.21 1.24
CA LEU A 373 7.35 34.38 1.40
C LEU A 373 5.85 34.04 1.50
N LEU A 374 5.51 32.92 2.15
CA LEU A 374 4.15 32.73 2.67
C LEU A 374 4.08 33.26 4.12
N PRO A 375 3.07 34.09 4.46
CA PRO A 375 3.00 34.74 5.76
C PRO A 375 2.69 33.73 6.87
N VAL A 376 3.48 33.78 7.94
CA VAL A 376 3.16 33.14 9.22
C VAL A 376 1.91 33.83 9.81
N PRO A 377 0.86 33.10 10.22
CA PRO A 377 -0.25 33.73 10.92
C PRO A 377 0.24 34.22 12.29
N SER A 378 0.16 35.52 12.50
CA SER A 378 0.38 36.17 13.79
C SER A 378 -0.70 35.71 14.77
N THR A 379 -0.33 34.88 15.74
CA THR A 379 -1.14 34.67 16.94
C THR A 379 -1.07 35.93 17.77
N GLY A 380 -2.09 36.78 17.62
CA GLY A 380 -2.39 37.85 18.54
C GLY A 380 -2.77 37.29 19.90
N ILE A 381 -1.98 37.63 20.90
CA ILE A 381 -2.35 37.64 22.31
C ILE A 381 -3.46 38.68 22.46
N ASN A 382 -4.60 38.29 23.03
CA ASN A 382 -5.47 39.19 23.80
C ASN A 382 -6.39 38.38 24.72
N ASN A 383 -6.19 38.65 26.02
CA ASN A 383 -6.97 38.34 27.23
C ASN A 383 -7.15 36.88 27.66
#